data_AF-A0AAD4TBW8-F1
#
_entry.id   AF-A0AAD4TBW8-F1
#
_cell.length_a   1.000
_cell.length_b   1.000
_cell.length_c   1.000
_cell.angle_alpha   90.00
_cell.angle_beta   90.00
_cell.angle_gamma   90.00
#
_symmetry.space_group_name_H-M   'P 1'
#
loop_
_entity.id
_entity.type
_entity.pdbx_description
1 polymer ?
#
loop_
_entity_poly.entity_id
_entity_poly.type
_entity_poly.pdbx_seq_one_letter_code
_entity_poly.pdbx_strand_id
1 'polypeptide(L)'
;MKLFLQKIILFYFLLIILLCYHSSSELITSLPGQPINVSFKQHSGCIVTDAQQGRALFYYFVEANSVDPLSRPLTLWLNGGPGCSSLGFGAFMEHGPFQPDKNGFLINNKYSWNLESNMLYVESPIGVGFSYSNTSSNYILWNDTTTAEDNAKFIVNWLEEFPEFKDSDLYLTGESYCRDGIPVMLYSGDQDAKIPLTQTRIIANMLARNLNLTSFTKYAQWFHKKQVGGWAQSFGALKDGKNVTYLTYATVRGAAHEVPFTSPSQALALFKAFISGTPSYTSARD
;
A
#
# COMPACT_ATOMS: atom_id res chain seq x y z
N MET A 1 20.73 33.15 -38.91
CA MET A 1 21.12 31.72 -38.92
C MET A 1 21.51 31.20 -37.54
N LYS A 2 22.45 31.82 -36.80
CA LYS A 2 22.87 31.36 -35.45
C LYS A 2 21.74 31.29 -34.40
N LEU A 3 20.90 32.32 -34.30
CA LEU A 3 19.75 32.34 -33.36
C LEU A 3 18.68 31.27 -33.67
N PHE A 4 18.54 30.88 -34.94
CA PHE A 4 17.59 29.86 -35.36
C PHE A 4 18.08 28.46 -34.99
N LEU A 5 19.36 28.16 -35.25
CA LEU A 5 19.99 26.91 -34.79
C LEU A 5 19.97 26.78 -33.25
N GLN A 6 20.19 27.88 -32.52
CA GLN A 6 20.21 27.85 -31.05
C GLN A 6 18.82 27.54 -30.45
N LYS A 7 17.74 28.06 -31.04
CA LYS A 7 16.37 27.72 -30.64
C LYS A 7 16.01 26.26 -30.97
N ILE A 8 16.48 25.75 -32.11
CA ILE A 8 16.29 24.34 -32.49
C ILE A 8 17.04 23.41 -31.53
N ILE A 9 18.30 23.71 -31.19
CA ILE A 9 19.06 22.93 -30.22
C ILE A 9 18.40 22.98 -28.84
N LEU A 10 17.92 24.14 -28.39
CA LEU A 10 17.20 24.25 -27.12
C LEU A 10 15.89 23.45 -27.13
N PHE A 11 15.15 23.46 -28.24
CA PHE A 11 13.92 22.68 -28.42
C PHE A 11 14.20 21.18 -28.41
N TYR A 12 15.20 20.69 -29.14
CA TYR A 12 15.60 19.28 -29.10
C TYR A 12 16.19 18.88 -27.75
N PHE A 13 16.91 19.77 -27.07
CA PHE A 13 17.42 19.52 -25.72
C PHE A 13 16.27 19.45 -24.70
N LEU A 14 15.28 20.33 -24.79
CA LEU A 14 14.03 20.25 -24.01
C LEU A 14 13.22 19.00 -24.34
N LEU A 15 13.12 18.61 -25.62
CA LEU A 15 12.42 17.41 -26.07
C LEU A 15 13.13 16.13 -25.58
N ILE A 16 14.47 16.10 -25.60
CA ILE A 16 15.28 15.00 -25.05
C ILE A 16 15.17 14.96 -23.53
N ILE A 17 15.14 16.10 -22.83
CA ILE A 17 14.88 16.13 -21.38
C ILE A 17 13.48 15.59 -21.07
N LEU A 18 12.46 15.93 -21.87
CA LEU A 18 11.10 15.39 -21.74
C LEU A 18 11.04 13.88 -22.04
N LEU A 19 11.78 13.40 -23.04
CA LEU A 19 11.84 11.97 -23.41
C LEU A 19 12.67 11.14 -22.40
N CYS A 20 13.68 11.73 -21.76
CA CYS A 20 14.47 11.10 -20.70
C CYS A 20 13.77 11.15 -19.32
N TYR A 21 12.66 11.87 -19.19
CA TYR A 21 11.85 11.97 -17.97
C TYR A 21 10.74 10.91 -17.90
N HIS A 22 10.56 10.12 -18.96
CA HIS A 22 9.49 9.14 -19.00
C HIS A 22 9.95 7.88 -18.25
N SER A 23 9.53 7.75 -17.00
CA SER A 23 9.35 6.42 -16.46
C SER A 23 8.26 5.75 -17.29
N SER A 24 8.65 4.71 -17.99
CA SER A 24 7.74 3.94 -18.81
C SER A 24 7.18 2.86 -17.91
N SER A 25 5.96 3.07 -17.40
CA SER A 25 5.19 1.97 -16.83
C SER A 25 5.22 0.79 -17.81
N GLU A 26 5.72 -0.36 -17.38
CA GLU A 26 5.78 -1.55 -18.21
C GLU A 26 4.60 -2.46 -17.86
N LEU A 27 3.73 -2.72 -18.83
CA LEU A 27 2.70 -3.74 -18.73
C LEU A 27 3.35 -5.12 -18.66
N ILE A 28 3.13 -5.81 -17.55
CA ILE A 28 3.56 -7.20 -17.37
C ILE A 28 2.55 -8.11 -18.07
N THR A 29 2.96 -8.65 -19.22
CA THR A 29 2.13 -9.59 -19.99
C THR A 29 2.02 -10.96 -19.32
N SER A 30 3.11 -11.43 -18.70
CA SER A 30 3.14 -12.61 -17.83
C SER A 30 4.41 -12.60 -16.98
N LEU A 31 4.31 -13.05 -15.74
CA LEU A 31 5.46 -13.37 -14.89
C LEU A 31 5.97 -14.79 -15.20
N PRO A 32 7.27 -15.08 -15.01
CA PRO A 32 7.78 -16.45 -15.04
C PRO A 32 7.03 -17.35 -14.04
N GLY A 33 6.53 -18.49 -14.53
CA GLY A 33 5.77 -19.43 -13.70
C GLY A 33 4.35 -18.97 -13.33
N GLN A 34 3.83 -17.89 -13.91
CA GLN A 34 2.46 -17.41 -13.70
C GLN A 34 1.40 -18.39 -14.25
N PRO A 35 0.24 -18.55 -13.57
CA PRO A 35 -0.91 -19.24 -14.14
C PRO A 35 -1.41 -18.57 -15.43
N ILE A 36 -1.90 -19.35 -16.40
CA ILE A 36 -2.26 -18.87 -17.74
C ILE A 36 -3.54 -18.01 -17.75
N ASN A 37 -4.42 -18.17 -16.75
CA ASN A 37 -5.74 -17.54 -16.71
C ASN A 37 -5.81 -16.35 -15.75
N VAL A 38 -5.00 -15.32 -15.99
CA VAL A 38 -5.03 -14.08 -15.21
C VAL A 38 -5.80 -13.02 -15.98
N SER A 39 -6.86 -12.50 -15.36
CA SER A 39 -7.82 -11.56 -15.97
C SER A 39 -7.57 -10.09 -15.63
N PHE A 40 -6.69 -9.79 -14.67
CA PHE A 40 -6.35 -8.43 -14.25
C PHE A 40 -4.99 -8.01 -14.82
N LYS A 41 -4.80 -6.71 -15.06
CA LYS A 41 -3.51 -6.20 -15.51
C LYS A 41 -2.53 -6.05 -14.36
N GLN A 42 -1.26 -6.07 -14.74
CA GLN A 42 -0.13 -5.95 -13.84
C GLN A 42 0.86 -4.96 -14.48
N HIS A 43 1.41 -4.06 -13.68
CA HIS A 43 2.42 -3.11 -14.13
C HIS A 43 3.59 -3.10 -13.15
N SER A 44 4.78 -2.83 -13.66
CA SER A 44 5.92 -2.48 -12.82
C SER A 44 6.73 -1.36 -13.46
N GLY A 45 7.50 -0.66 -12.64
CA GLY A 45 8.39 0.39 -13.10
C GLY A 45 9.05 1.11 -11.94
N CYS A 46 9.78 2.16 -12.27
CA CYS A 46 10.47 3.01 -11.30
C CYS A 46 9.97 4.45 -11.43
N ILE A 47 9.43 5.05 -10.38
CA ILE A 47 9.06 6.46 -10.39
C ILE A 47 10.22 7.28 -9.84
N VAL A 48 10.68 8.26 -10.62
CA VAL A 48 11.76 9.17 -10.21
C VAL A 48 11.25 10.12 -9.13
N THR A 49 11.91 10.14 -7.97
CA THR A 49 11.57 11.02 -6.83
C THR A 49 12.57 12.17 -6.65
N ASP A 50 13.80 12.02 -7.14
CA ASP A 50 14.80 13.09 -7.20
C ASP A 50 15.77 12.87 -8.37
N ALA A 51 15.57 13.62 -9.46
CA ALA A 51 16.41 13.51 -10.65
C ALA A 51 17.86 13.99 -10.42
N GLN A 52 18.10 14.93 -9.49
CA GLN A 52 19.45 15.45 -9.24
C GLN A 52 20.31 14.41 -8.52
N GLN A 53 19.72 13.70 -7.57
CA GLN A 53 20.40 12.64 -6.85
C GLN A 53 20.25 11.27 -7.51
N GLY A 54 19.43 11.18 -8.57
CA GLY A 54 19.10 9.97 -9.30
C GLY A 54 18.35 8.95 -8.43
N ARG A 55 17.42 9.41 -7.59
CA ARG A 55 16.56 8.56 -6.75
C ARG A 55 15.30 8.15 -7.50
N ALA A 56 15.00 6.87 -7.47
CA ALA A 56 13.76 6.32 -8.01
C ALA A 56 13.25 5.16 -7.14
N LEU A 57 11.94 5.10 -6.93
CA LEU A 57 11.29 4.01 -6.20
C LEU A 57 10.61 3.05 -7.17
N PHE A 58 10.90 1.76 -7.01
CA PHE A 58 10.28 0.68 -7.76
C PHE A 58 8.87 0.38 -7.22
N TYR A 59 7.97 0.05 -8.13
CA TYR A 59 6.62 -0.42 -7.80
C TYR A 59 6.22 -1.66 -8.58
N TYR A 60 5.31 -2.41 -7.98
CA TYR A 60 4.50 -3.42 -8.64
C TYR A 60 3.03 -3.12 -8.37
N PHE A 61 2.27 -2.94 -9.44
CA PHE A 61 0.86 -2.58 -9.41
C PHE A 61 0.04 -3.71 -10.02
N VAL A 62 -1.05 -4.07 -9.36
CA VAL A 62 -2.02 -5.04 -9.88
C VAL A 62 -3.42 -4.46 -9.80
N GLU A 63 -4.11 -4.46 -10.93
CA GLU A 63 -5.51 -4.05 -10.99
C GLU A 63 -6.37 -5.00 -10.13
N ALA A 64 -7.50 -4.47 -9.66
CA ALA A 64 -8.49 -5.27 -8.98
C ALA A 64 -9.00 -6.37 -9.92
N ASN A 65 -9.15 -7.60 -9.42
CA ASN A 65 -9.74 -8.70 -10.16
C ASN A 65 -11.27 -8.53 -10.23
N SER A 66 -11.69 -7.59 -11.07
CA SER A 66 -13.05 -7.10 -11.24
C SER A 66 -13.34 -6.88 -12.73
N VAL A 67 -14.61 -6.93 -13.11
CA VAL A 67 -15.05 -6.56 -14.47
C VAL A 67 -14.77 -5.08 -14.75
N ASP A 68 -14.85 -4.26 -13.71
CA ASP A 68 -14.49 -2.84 -13.72
C ASP A 68 -13.48 -2.59 -12.58
N PRO A 69 -12.17 -2.52 -12.87
CA PRO A 69 -11.16 -2.19 -11.87
C PRO A 69 -11.22 -0.74 -11.39
N LEU A 70 -11.66 0.21 -12.22
CA LEU A 70 -11.71 1.63 -11.86
C LEU A 70 -12.85 1.93 -10.87
N SER A 71 -13.88 1.08 -10.83
CA SER A 71 -14.90 1.14 -9.77
C SER A 71 -14.40 0.66 -8.41
N ARG A 72 -13.15 0.18 -8.30
CA ARG A 72 -12.55 -0.30 -7.06
C ARG A 72 -11.58 0.73 -6.49
N PRO A 73 -11.38 0.77 -5.16
CA PRO A 73 -10.41 1.67 -4.53
C PRO A 73 -8.98 1.45 -5.02
N LEU A 74 -8.09 2.40 -4.75
CA LEU A 74 -6.64 2.23 -4.88
C LEU A 74 -6.04 2.07 -3.47
N THR A 75 -5.24 1.05 -3.28
CA THR A 75 -4.56 0.78 -2.01
C THR A 75 -3.06 0.71 -2.22
N LEU A 76 -2.35 1.66 -1.62
CA LEU A 76 -0.90 1.65 -1.55
C LEU A 76 -0.49 0.80 -0.34
N TRP A 77 0.46 -0.13 -0.55
CA TRP A 77 1.01 -1.02 0.46
C TRP A 77 2.51 -0.77 0.69
N LEU A 78 2.89 -0.57 1.95
CA LEU A 78 4.27 -0.46 2.42
C LEU A 78 4.54 -1.47 3.54
N ASN A 79 5.50 -2.39 3.35
CA ASN A 79 6.07 -3.16 4.45
C ASN A 79 7.05 -2.29 5.28
N GLY A 80 7.19 -2.62 6.57
CA GLY A 80 7.99 -1.86 7.53
C GLY A 80 9.45 -2.32 7.67
N GLY A 81 9.93 -2.42 8.93
CA GLY A 81 11.30 -2.88 9.26
C GLY A 81 12.07 -1.85 10.09
N PRO A 82 12.76 -0.87 9.49
CA PRO A 82 12.80 -0.45 8.08
C PRO A 82 13.63 -1.34 7.16
N GLY A 83 13.35 -1.30 5.86
CA GLY A 83 14.16 -1.97 4.83
C GLY A 83 13.55 -3.25 4.25
N CYS A 84 12.37 -3.67 4.71
CA CYS A 84 11.70 -4.84 4.16
C CYS A 84 11.01 -4.51 2.83
N SER A 85 11.07 -5.45 1.88
CA SER A 85 10.48 -5.26 0.55
C SER A 85 8.97 -5.49 0.59
N SER A 86 8.21 -4.47 0.15
CA SER A 86 6.77 -4.56 -0.09
C SER A 86 6.39 -5.55 -1.19
N LEU A 87 7.31 -5.75 -2.14
CA LEU A 87 7.15 -6.74 -3.20
C LEU A 87 7.33 -8.16 -2.64
N GLY A 88 8.43 -8.39 -1.93
CA GLY A 88 8.75 -9.70 -1.36
C GLY A 88 7.72 -10.18 -0.35
N PHE A 89 7.43 -9.36 0.66
CA PHE A 89 6.47 -9.72 1.72
C PHE A 89 5.03 -9.49 1.25
N GLY A 90 4.60 -8.23 1.09
CA GLY A 90 3.23 -7.88 0.72
C GLY A 90 2.72 -8.62 -0.53
N ALA A 91 3.41 -8.46 -1.66
CA ALA A 91 2.89 -8.94 -2.94
C ALA A 91 3.03 -10.46 -3.14
N PHE A 92 4.12 -11.08 -2.68
CA PHE A 92 4.40 -12.49 -2.98
C PHE A 92 4.31 -13.44 -1.79
N MET A 93 4.30 -12.97 -0.55
CA MET A 93 4.14 -13.84 0.63
C MET A 93 2.79 -13.64 1.32
N GLU A 94 2.33 -12.41 1.45
CA GLU A 94 1.20 -12.04 2.29
C GLU A 94 -0.13 -12.07 1.51
N HIS A 95 -0.41 -11.03 0.73
CA HIS A 95 -1.76 -10.78 0.21
C HIS A 95 -1.83 -10.33 -1.26
N GLY A 96 -0.71 -10.31 -1.98
CA GLY A 96 -0.77 -10.14 -3.42
C GLY A 96 -1.38 -11.35 -4.14
N PRO A 97 -1.59 -11.21 -5.47
CA PRO A 97 -2.39 -12.15 -6.25
C PRO A 97 -1.74 -13.52 -6.41
N PHE A 98 -0.42 -13.61 -6.22
CA PHE A 98 0.34 -14.83 -6.42
C PHE A 98 1.22 -15.13 -5.22
N GLN A 99 1.46 -16.40 -4.97
CA GLN A 99 2.45 -16.89 -4.02
C GLN A 99 3.40 -17.85 -4.75
N PRO A 100 4.72 -17.80 -4.48
CA PRO A 100 5.66 -18.78 -5.01
C PRO A 100 5.43 -20.13 -4.32
N ASP A 101 5.38 -21.20 -5.11
CA ASP A 101 5.41 -22.56 -4.62
C ASP A 101 6.85 -23.01 -4.34
N LYS A 102 7.00 -24.24 -3.81
CA LYS A 102 8.31 -24.83 -3.48
C LYS A 102 9.28 -24.98 -4.67
N ASN A 103 8.78 -24.89 -5.90
CA ASN A 103 9.54 -25.02 -7.14
C ASN A 103 9.78 -23.67 -7.82
N GLY A 104 9.30 -22.56 -7.23
CA GLY A 104 9.40 -21.22 -7.79
C GLY A 104 8.33 -20.89 -8.84
N PHE A 105 7.30 -21.73 -9.02
CA PHE A 105 6.13 -21.37 -9.83
C PHE A 105 5.17 -20.52 -9.01
N LEU A 106 4.38 -19.68 -9.68
CA LEU A 106 3.39 -18.86 -9.02
C LEU A 106 2.04 -19.59 -8.97
N ILE A 107 1.42 -19.58 -7.80
CA ILE A 107 0.06 -20.07 -7.59
C ILE A 107 -0.87 -18.93 -7.18
N ASN A 108 -2.13 -18.99 -7.60
CA ASN A 108 -3.13 -17.96 -7.26
C ASN A 108 -3.39 -17.93 -5.75
N ASN A 109 -3.35 -16.73 -5.18
CA ASN A 109 -3.75 -16.48 -3.80
C ASN A 109 -5.26 -16.26 -3.73
N LYS A 110 -6.00 -17.25 -3.23
CA LYS A 110 -7.46 -17.16 -3.05
C LYS A 110 -7.92 -16.12 -2.03
N TYR A 111 -6.99 -15.56 -1.26
CA TYR A 111 -7.25 -14.49 -0.28
C TYR A 111 -6.55 -13.19 -0.66
N SER A 112 -6.22 -13.01 -1.94
CA SER A 112 -5.56 -11.78 -2.38
C SER A 112 -6.43 -10.56 -2.12
N TRP A 113 -5.79 -9.47 -1.72
CA TRP A 113 -6.46 -8.19 -1.53
C TRP A 113 -6.82 -7.52 -2.86
N ASN A 114 -6.23 -7.95 -3.98
CA ASN A 114 -6.66 -7.47 -5.30
C ASN A 114 -8.06 -7.97 -5.70
N LEU A 115 -8.68 -8.85 -4.91
CA LEU A 115 -10.09 -9.20 -5.06
C LEU A 115 -11.02 -8.04 -4.69
N GLU A 116 -10.54 -7.05 -3.92
CA GLU A 116 -11.36 -5.96 -3.39
C GLU A 116 -10.84 -4.56 -3.76
N SER A 117 -9.56 -4.42 -4.13
CA SER A 117 -8.91 -3.13 -4.39
C SER A 117 -7.85 -3.23 -5.51
N ASN A 118 -7.50 -2.12 -6.13
CA ASN A 118 -6.31 -2.02 -6.98
C ASN A 118 -5.09 -1.88 -6.05
N MET A 119 -4.13 -2.80 -6.13
CA MET A 119 -3.05 -2.90 -5.14
C MET A 119 -1.73 -2.38 -5.71
N LEU A 120 -1.15 -1.37 -5.05
CA LEU A 120 0.12 -0.73 -5.41
C LEU A 120 1.17 -1.02 -4.34
N TYR A 121 2.11 -1.92 -4.62
CA TYR A 121 3.21 -2.28 -3.74
C TYR A 121 4.43 -1.44 -4.08
N VAL A 122 4.95 -0.69 -3.10
CA VAL A 122 6.07 0.25 -3.32
C VAL A 122 7.26 -0.16 -2.48
N GLU A 123 8.43 -0.28 -3.10
CA GLU A 123 9.66 -0.56 -2.39
C GLU A 123 10.27 0.73 -1.85
N SER A 124 10.29 0.90 -0.53
CA SER A 124 10.72 2.12 0.14
C SER A 124 11.34 1.76 1.50
N PRO A 125 12.38 2.48 1.97
CA PRO A 125 13.07 3.62 1.33
C PRO A 125 14.03 3.20 0.19
N ILE A 126 14.84 4.14 -0.27
CA ILE A 126 15.92 3.92 -1.23
C ILE A 126 16.86 2.81 -0.74
N GLY A 127 17.18 1.87 -1.64
CA GLY A 127 17.97 0.68 -1.33
C GLY A 127 17.16 -0.55 -0.94
N VAL A 128 15.84 -0.42 -0.78
CA VAL A 128 14.95 -1.56 -0.60
C VAL A 128 14.61 -2.18 -1.96
N GLY A 129 14.93 -3.47 -2.11
CA GLY A 129 14.65 -4.23 -3.31
C GLY A 129 15.28 -3.62 -4.57
N PHE A 130 14.43 -3.23 -5.52
CA PHE A 130 14.79 -2.61 -6.79
C PHE A 130 14.80 -1.07 -6.75
N SER A 131 14.38 -0.45 -5.65
CA SER A 131 14.48 1.01 -5.46
C SER A 131 15.92 1.46 -5.27
N TYR A 132 16.35 2.49 -5.99
CA TYR A 132 17.76 2.84 -6.10
C TYR A 132 18.04 4.34 -6.12
N SER A 133 19.30 4.66 -5.90
CA SER A 133 19.89 6.00 -6.01
C SER A 133 21.24 5.93 -6.74
N ASN A 134 21.49 6.89 -7.64
CA ASN A 134 22.81 7.07 -8.24
C ASN A 134 23.83 7.71 -7.28
N THR A 135 23.35 8.29 -6.17
CA THR A 135 24.21 8.87 -5.12
C THR A 135 24.37 7.89 -3.97
N SER A 136 25.61 7.46 -3.70
CA SER A 136 25.92 6.40 -2.72
C SER A 136 25.61 6.77 -1.26
N SER A 137 25.71 8.06 -0.90
CA SER A 137 25.39 8.51 0.46
C SER A 137 23.93 8.29 0.83
N ASN A 138 23.02 8.20 -0.14
CA ASN A 138 21.58 8.02 0.11
C ASN A 138 21.25 6.65 0.71
N TYR A 139 22.09 5.64 0.49
CA TYR A 139 21.93 4.31 1.10
C TYR A 139 22.33 4.30 2.58
N ILE A 140 22.99 5.34 3.07
CA ILE A 140 23.50 5.45 4.44
C ILE A 140 22.76 6.55 5.20
N LEU A 141 22.45 7.67 4.55
CA LEU A 141 21.84 8.86 5.12
C LEU A 141 20.33 8.92 4.90
N TRP A 142 19.62 7.82 5.18
CA TRP A 142 18.16 7.81 5.14
C TRP A 142 17.58 8.22 6.50
N ASN A 143 16.42 8.85 6.49
CA ASN A 143 15.63 9.15 7.68
C ASN A 143 14.14 9.20 7.33
N ASP A 144 13.29 9.30 8.35
CA ASP A 144 11.84 9.29 8.19
C ASP A 144 11.34 10.45 7.32
N THR A 145 11.94 11.64 7.45
CA THR A 145 11.56 12.83 6.68
C THR A 145 11.85 12.64 5.19
N THR A 146 13.06 12.23 4.83
CA THR A 146 13.43 12.04 3.41
C THR A 146 12.66 10.88 2.79
N THR A 147 12.41 9.81 3.55
CA THR A 147 11.57 8.69 3.12
C THR A 147 10.13 9.13 2.86
N ALA A 148 9.55 9.93 3.75
CA ALA A 148 8.21 10.46 3.58
C ALA A 148 8.10 11.42 2.38
N GLU A 149 9.11 12.27 2.17
CA GLU A 149 9.18 13.16 1.01
C GLU A 149 9.24 12.38 -0.30
N ASP A 150 10.07 11.34 -0.38
CA ASP A 150 10.18 10.49 -1.57
C ASP A 150 8.89 9.69 -1.81
N ASN A 151 8.26 9.15 -0.78
CA ASN A 151 6.96 8.48 -0.89
C ASN A 151 5.85 9.42 -1.37
N ALA A 152 5.83 10.67 -0.89
CA ALA A 152 4.86 11.68 -1.33
C ALA A 152 5.06 12.04 -2.81
N LYS A 153 6.32 12.27 -3.23
CA LYS A 153 6.65 12.52 -4.63
C LYS A 153 6.33 11.33 -5.52
N PHE A 154 6.59 10.11 -5.05
CA PHE A 154 6.22 8.88 -5.73
C PHE A 154 4.72 8.85 -6.03
N ILE A 155 3.86 9.07 -5.03
CA ILE A 155 2.40 9.04 -5.20
C ILE A 155 1.95 10.06 -6.26
N VAL A 156 2.44 11.30 -6.16
CA VAL A 156 2.09 12.36 -7.11
C VAL A 156 2.52 11.98 -8.53
N ASN A 157 3.77 11.58 -8.71
CA ASN A 157 4.32 11.26 -10.03
C ASN A 157 3.68 9.98 -10.62
N TRP A 158 3.39 8.98 -9.79
CA TRP A 158 2.68 7.77 -10.20
C TRP A 158 1.26 8.09 -10.69
N LEU A 159 0.53 8.99 -10.00
CA LEU A 159 -0.79 9.44 -10.45
C LEU A 159 -0.75 10.27 -11.74
N GLU A 160 0.38 10.90 -12.07
CA GLU A 160 0.56 11.52 -13.39
C GLU A 160 0.77 10.48 -14.50
N GLU A 161 1.39 9.34 -14.21
CA GLU A 161 1.52 8.21 -15.15
C GLU A 161 0.23 7.40 -15.30
N PHE A 162 -0.57 7.31 -14.25
CA PHE A 162 -1.86 6.60 -14.20
C PHE A 162 -3.02 7.55 -13.88
N PRO A 163 -3.32 8.52 -14.77
CA PRO A 163 -4.30 9.57 -14.51
C PRO A 163 -5.71 9.06 -14.24
N GLU A 164 -6.06 7.86 -14.70
CA GLU A 164 -7.35 7.21 -14.46
C GLU A 164 -7.62 6.88 -12.98
N PHE A 165 -6.60 6.84 -12.12
CA PHE A 165 -6.74 6.60 -10.68
C PHE A 165 -6.73 7.87 -9.83
N LYS A 166 -6.66 9.07 -10.43
CA LYS A 166 -6.63 10.36 -9.69
C LYS A 166 -7.86 10.59 -8.83
N ASP A 167 -9.01 10.07 -9.25
CA ASP A 167 -10.30 10.20 -8.55
C ASP A 167 -10.65 8.98 -7.69
N SER A 168 -9.77 7.97 -7.60
CA SER A 168 -10.01 6.77 -6.78
C SER A 168 -9.91 7.10 -5.29
N ASP A 169 -10.72 6.41 -4.47
CA ASP A 169 -10.54 6.41 -3.02
C ASP A 169 -9.17 5.78 -2.70
N LEU A 170 -8.21 6.61 -2.26
CA LEU A 170 -6.84 6.19 -1.93
C LEU A 170 -6.74 5.79 -0.45
N TYR A 171 -6.41 4.53 -0.21
CA TYR A 171 -6.08 4.01 1.12
C TYR A 171 -4.57 3.83 1.23
N LEU A 172 -3.95 4.49 2.21
CA LEU A 172 -2.57 4.21 2.59
C LEU A 172 -2.61 3.12 3.66
N THR A 173 -2.16 1.94 3.28
CA THR A 173 -2.03 0.80 4.18
C THR A 173 -0.56 0.43 4.27
N GLY A 174 -0.10 0.15 5.48
CA GLY A 174 1.28 -0.22 5.69
C GLY A 174 1.52 -0.40 7.16
N GLU A 175 2.60 -1.10 7.46
CA GLU A 175 3.04 -1.25 8.83
C GLU A 175 3.76 0.06 9.24
N SER A 176 3.16 0.84 10.14
CA SER A 176 3.78 1.97 10.84
C SER A 176 3.70 3.40 10.24
N TYR A 177 2.67 3.78 9.46
CA TYR A 177 2.53 5.18 9.02
C TYR A 177 1.10 5.77 9.12
N CYS A 178 0.96 7.06 9.49
CA CYS A 178 -0.32 7.79 9.59
C CYS A 178 -0.17 9.24 9.10
N ARG A 179 -1.12 9.75 8.29
CA ARG A 179 -1.23 11.17 7.87
C ARG A 179 -2.67 11.67 8.03
N ASP A 180 -2.83 12.97 8.25
CA ASP A 180 -4.13 13.64 8.40
C ASP A 180 -5.02 13.52 7.13
N GLY A 181 -6.30 13.20 7.32
CA GLY A 181 -7.32 13.08 6.27
C GLY A 181 -7.40 11.75 5.52
N ILE A 182 -6.44 10.84 5.65
CA ILE A 182 -6.42 9.52 5.00
C ILE A 182 -6.86 8.46 6.03
N PRO A 183 -7.84 7.59 5.74
CA PRO A 183 -8.16 6.49 6.64
C PRO A 183 -6.95 5.57 6.81
N VAL A 184 -6.60 5.27 8.06
CA VAL A 184 -5.51 4.35 8.40
C VAL A 184 -6.04 3.18 9.21
N MET A 185 -5.56 1.99 8.91
CA MET A 185 -5.75 0.80 9.73
C MET A 185 -4.42 0.37 10.35
N LEU A 186 -4.37 0.36 11.68
CA LEU A 186 -3.33 -0.32 12.44
C LEU A 186 -3.87 -1.69 12.84
N TYR A 187 -3.21 -2.76 12.40
CA TYR A 187 -3.60 -4.10 12.83
C TYR A 187 -2.40 -4.93 13.29
N SER A 188 -2.66 -5.93 14.13
CA SER A 188 -1.63 -6.89 14.58
C SER A 188 -2.23 -8.27 14.85
N GLY A 189 -1.41 -9.31 14.78
CA GLY A 189 -1.78 -10.62 15.30
C GLY A 189 -1.75 -10.63 16.83
N ASP A 190 -2.66 -11.37 17.46
CA ASP A 190 -2.67 -11.48 18.93
C ASP A 190 -1.64 -12.50 19.48
N GLN A 191 -0.98 -13.26 18.61
CA GLN A 191 0.14 -14.16 18.92
C GLN A 191 1.49 -13.61 18.43
N ASP A 192 1.55 -12.35 18.01
CA ASP A 192 2.81 -11.72 17.62
C ASP A 192 3.72 -11.50 18.85
N ALA A 193 4.82 -12.25 18.90
CA ALA A 193 5.83 -12.14 19.95
C ALA A 193 6.84 -11.02 19.72
N LYS A 194 6.94 -10.47 18.50
CA LYS A 194 7.83 -9.35 18.15
C LYS A 194 7.16 -8.00 18.40
N ILE A 195 5.91 -7.84 17.98
CA ILE A 195 5.13 -6.61 18.15
C ILE A 195 3.91 -6.88 19.04
N PRO A 196 4.00 -6.61 20.36
CA PRO A 196 2.91 -6.92 21.29
C PRO A 196 1.66 -6.10 20.97
N LEU A 197 0.50 -6.77 20.89
CA LEU A 197 -0.80 -6.13 20.62
C LEU A 197 -1.11 -4.99 21.61
N THR A 198 -0.67 -5.12 22.86
CA THR A 198 -0.88 -4.10 23.91
C THR A 198 -0.16 -2.80 23.57
N GLN A 199 1.05 -2.88 23.01
CA GLN A 199 1.83 -1.71 22.59
C GLN A 199 1.18 -1.03 21.38
N THR A 200 0.80 -1.80 20.36
CA THR A 200 0.12 -1.28 19.17
C THR A 200 -1.20 -0.59 19.55
N ARG A 201 -1.96 -1.16 20.48
CA ARG A 201 -3.18 -0.55 21.02
C ARG A 201 -2.92 0.78 21.74
N ILE A 202 -1.87 0.85 22.55
CA ILE A 202 -1.49 2.10 23.24
C ILE A 202 -1.13 3.18 22.22
N ILE A 203 -0.32 2.83 21.21
CA ILE A 203 0.05 3.74 20.11
C ILE A 203 -1.19 4.24 19.38
N ALA A 204 -2.12 3.37 19.02
CA ALA A 204 -3.37 3.76 18.36
C ALA A 204 -4.19 4.75 19.21
N ASN A 205 -4.30 4.52 20.52
CA ASN A 205 -5.00 5.44 21.42
C ASN A 205 -4.26 6.79 21.58
N MET A 206 -2.93 6.78 21.61
CA MET A 206 -2.11 8.00 21.65
C MET A 206 -2.27 8.81 20.36
N LEU A 207 -2.22 8.15 19.20
CA LEU A 207 -2.47 8.77 17.89
C LEU A 207 -3.86 9.38 17.82
N ALA A 208 -4.90 8.64 18.22
CA ALA A 208 -6.26 9.16 18.25
C ALA A 208 -6.38 10.43 19.11
N ARG A 209 -5.74 10.45 20.29
CA ARG A 209 -5.72 11.64 21.16
C ARG A 209 -4.97 12.82 20.53
N ASN A 210 -3.78 12.57 19.97
CA ASN A 210 -2.95 13.61 19.38
C ASN A 210 -3.58 14.22 18.13
N LEU A 211 -4.36 13.43 17.38
CA LEU A 211 -5.13 13.86 16.21
C LEU A 211 -6.52 14.38 16.57
N ASN A 212 -6.85 14.50 17.87
CA ASN A 212 -8.15 14.95 18.36
C ASN A 212 -9.34 14.14 17.80
N LEU A 213 -9.15 12.84 17.59
CA LEU A 213 -10.17 11.91 17.12
C LEU A 213 -11.01 11.39 18.28
N THR A 214 -12.32 11.30 18.05
CA THR A 214 -13.28 10.72 18.99
C THR A 214 -13.42 9.22 18.75
N SER A 215 -13.45 8.44 19.83
CA SER A 215 -13.76 7.00 19.73
C SER A 215 -15.23 6.83 19.35
N PHE A 216 -15.49 6.28 18.17
CA PHE A 216 -16.87 5.99 17.72
C PHE A 216 -17.37 4.64 18.23
N THR A 217 -16.46 3.70 18.48
CA THR A 217 -16.79 2.37 19.00
C THR A 217 -16.00 2.09 20.27
N LYS A 218 -16.48 1.15 21.09
CA LYS A 218 -15.68 0.53 22.15
C LYS A 218 -14.76 -0.52 21.53
N TYR A 219 -13.63 -0.79 22.17
CA TYR A 219 -12.82 -1.96 21.82
C TYR A 219 -13.63 -3.24 22.04
N ALA A 220 -14.08 -3.87 20.96
CA ALA A 220 -15.04 -4.97 20.98
C ALA A 220 -14.65 -6.07 19.99
N GLN A 221 -15.20 -7.26 20.16
CA GLN A 221 -14.93 -8.37 19.22
C GLN A 221 -15.49 -8.05 17.84
N TRP A 222 -14.79 -8.44 16.79
CA TRP A 222 -15.36 -8.60 15.46
C TRP A 222 -15.43 -10.09 15.09
N PHE A 223 -16.26 -10.42 14.11
CA PHE A 223 -16.58 -11.80 13.77
C PHE A 223 -16.20 -12.14 12.34
N HIS A 224 -15.74 -13.38 12.14
CA HIS A 224 -15.50 -14.00 10.84
C HIS A 224 -16.04 -15.42 10.87
N LYS A 225 -16.87 -15.79 9.89
CA LYS A 225 -17.48 -17.14 9.79
C LYS A 225 -18.07 -17.64 11.12
N LYS A 226 -18.85 -16.79 11.80
CA LYS A 226 -19.52 -17.07 13.10
C LYS A 226 -18.59 -17.33 14.28
N GLN A 227 -17.29 -17.01 14.14
CA GLN A 227 -16.31 -17.05 15.22
C GLN A 227 -15.74 -15.65 15.47
N VAL A 228 -15.17 -15.43 16.66
CA VAL A 228 -14.43 -14.20 16.96
C VAL A 228 -13.20 -14.15 16.05
N GLY A 229 -13.18 -13.19 15.14
CA GLY A 229 -12.05 -12.91 14.25
C GLY A 229 -10.94 -12.12 14.94
N GLY A 230 -11.29 -11.37 15.99
CA GLY A 230 -10.37 -10.59 16.82
C GLY A 230 -11.10 -9.44 17.50
N TRP A 231 -10.41 -8.33 17.75
CA TRP A 231 -11.00 -7.14 18.38
C TRP A 231 -10.68 -5.88 17.59
N ALA A 232 -11.59 -4.90 17.57
CA ALA A 232 -11.39 -3.66 16.84
C ALA A 232 -11.92 -2.44 17.61
N GLN A 233 -11.37 -1.27 17.29
CA GLN A 233 -11.82 0.04 17.77
C GLN A 233 -11.59 1.08 16.68
N SER A 234 -12.60 1.92 16.44
CA SER A 234 -12.58 2.99 15.44
C SER A 234 -12.59 4.37 16.09
N PHE A 235 -11.80 5.27 15.51
CA PHE A 235 -11.65 6.66 15.90
C PHE A 235 -11.88 7.55 14.68
N GLY A 236 -12.59 8.65 14.90
CA GLY A 236 -12.97 9.53 13.80
C GLY A 236 -13.36 10.94 14.26
N ALA A 237 -13.81 11.75 13.33
CA ALA A 237 -14.33 13.08 13.59
C ALA A 237 -15.57 13.36 12.73
N LEU A 238 -16.33 14.38 13.11
CA LEU A 238 -17.42 14.90 12.28
C LEU A 238 -16.86 15.72 11.13
N LYS A 239 -17.22 15.36 9.90
CA LYS A 239 -16.94 16.14 8.69
C LYS A 239 -18.23 16.28 7.90
N ASP A 240 -18.64 17.51 7.61
CA ASP A 240 -19.87 17.83 6.88
C ASP A 240 -21.13 17.15 7.46
N GLY A 241 -21.20 17.07 8.80
CA GLY A 241 -22.31 16.45 9.53
C GLY A 241 -22.31 14.92 9.53
N LYS A 242 -21.29 14.26 8.98
CA LYS A 242 -21.14 12.81 8.96
C LYS A 242 -19.97 12.36 9.83
N ASN A 243 -20.14 11.23 10.53
CA ASN A 243 -19.05 10.56 11.24
C ASN A 243 -18.11 9.93 10.21
N VAL A 244 -16.86 10.41 10.16
CA VAL A 244 -15.81 9.86 9.29
C VAL A 244 -14.77 9.17 10.15
N THR A 245 -14.56 7.87 9.92
CA THR A 245 -13.49 7.11 10.59
C THR A 245 -12.15 7.42 9.93
N TYR A 246 -11.18 7.89 10.72
CA TYR A 246 -9.83 8.19 10.25
C TYR A 246 -8.80 7.17 10.73
N LEU A 247 -9.05 6.52 11.87
CA LEU A 247 -8.14 5.52 12.42
C LEU A 247 -8.94 4.30 12.88
N THR A 248 -8.54 3.13 12.43
CA THR A 248 -9.04 1.84 12.92
C THR A 248 -7.88 1.07 13.54
N TYR A 249 -8.04 0.64 14.78
CA TYR A 249 -7.16 -0.36 15.39
C TYR A 249 -7.87 -1.71 15.39
N ALA A 250 -7.18 -2.77 14.96
CA ALA A 250 -7.71 -4.13 14.98
C ALA A 250 -6.67 -5.17 15.41
N THR A 251 -7.12 -6.26 16.01
CA THR A 251 -6.32 -7.48 16.19
C THR A 251 -6.95 -8.62 15.41
N VAL A 252 -6.13 -9.57 14.99
CA VAL A 252 -6.59 -10.83 14.40
C VAL A 252 -6.25 -11.96 15.36
N ARG A 253 -7.30 -12.67 15.80
CA ARG A 253 -7.21 -13.74 16.77
C ARG A 253 -6.47 -14.94 16.17
N GLY A 254 -5.43 -15.39 16.86
CA GLY A 254 -4.59 -16.52 16.46
C GLY A 254 -3.55 -16.20 15.39
N ALA A 255 -3.48 -14.96 14.90
CA ALA A 255 -2.51 -14.55 13.90
C ALA A 255 -1.16 -14.19 14.55
N ALA A 256 -0.08 -14.42 13.79
CA ALA A 256 1.28 -14.04 14.18
C ALA A 256 1.65 -12.66 13.60
N HIS A 257 2.95 -12.37 13.52
CA HIS A 257 3.51 -11.12 12.99
C HIS A 257 2.96 -10.76 11.60
N GLU A 258 3.16 -11.66 10.63
CA GLU A 258 2.62 -11.52 9.27
C GLU A 258 1.18 -12.06 9.24
N VAL A 259 0.22 -11.21 9.61
CA VAL A 259 -1.19 -11.59 9.75
C VAL A 259 -1.80 -12.13 8.45
N PRO A 260 -1.61 -11.50 7.27
CA PRO A 260 -2.16 -12.03 6.02
C PRO A 260 -1.54 -13.36 5.64
N PHE A 261 -0.29 -13.62 5.99
CA PHE A 261 0.33 -14.94 5.79
C PHE A 261 -0.25 -15.99 6.74
N THR A 262 -0.36 -15.69 8.04
CA THR A 262 -0.75 -16.67 9.07
C THR A 262 -2.26 -16.84 9.25
N SER A 263 -3.05 -15.84 8.88
CA SER A 263 -4.52 -15.83 9.00
C SER A 263 -5.18 -15.14 7.79
N PRO A 264 -4.94 -15.64 6.56
CA PRO A 264 -5.27 -14.95 5.32
C PRO A 264 -6.78 -14.67 5.16
N SER A 265 -7.63 -15.61 5.57
CA SER A 265 -9.09 -15.44 5.43
C SER A 265 -9.62 -14.32 6.34
N GLN A 266 -9.11 -14.23 7.56
CA GLN A 266 -9.44 -13.17 8.52
C GLN A 266 -8.87 -11.82 8.06
N ALA A 267 -7.62 -11.80 7.56
CA ALA A 267 -6.97 -10.60 7.08
C ALA A 267 -7.73 -9.97 5.91
N LEU A 268 -8.14 -10.76 4.91
CA LEU A 268 -8.94 -10.26 3.80
C LEU A 268 -10.31 -9.73 4.27
N ALA A 269 -10.98 -10.42 5.22
CA ALA A 269 -12.24 -9.94 5.77
C ALA A 269 -12.08 -8.60 6.51
N LEU A 270 -11.00 -8.44 7.28
CA LEU A 270 -10.68 -7.19 7.97
C LEU A 270 -10.38 -6.06 6.97
N PHE A 271 -9.55 -6.32 5.96
CA PHE A 271 -9.23 -5.37 4.90
C PHE A 271 -10.48 -4.91 4.14
N LYS A 272 -11.33 -5.85 3.73
CA LYS A 272 -12.61 -5.56 3.06
C LYS A 272 -13.50 -4.65 3.89
N ALA A 273 -13.62 -4.91 5.19
CA ALA A 273 -14.43 -4.10 6.09
C ALA A 273 -13.87 -2.66 6.22
N PHE A 274 -12.55 -2.53 6.27
CA PHE A 274 -11.86 -1.24 6.34
C PHE A 274 -12.12 -0.38 5.10
N ILE A 275 -11.87 -0.91 3.90
CA ILE A 275 -12.05 -0.14 2.66
C ILE A 275 -13.53 0.12 2.32
N SER A 276 -14.45 -0.70 2.82
CA SER A 276 -15.89 -0.46 2.64
C SER A 276 -16.44 0.63 3.58
N GLY A 277 -15.64 1.13 4.52
CA GLY A 277 -16.08 2.09 5.55
C GLY A 277 -17.13 1.54 6.51
N THR A 278 -17.41 0.24 6.48
CA THR A 278 -18.44 -0.39 7.32
C THR A 278 -17.84 -0.79 8.67
N PRO A 279 -18.36 -0.27 9.80
CA PRO A 279 -17.95 -0.70 11.13
C PRO A 279 -18.60 -2.03 11.51
N SER A 280 -18.75 -2.99 10.57
CA SER A 280 -19.47 -4.24 10.79
C SER A 280 -18.65 -5.19 11.65
N TYR A 281 -18.53 -4.80 12.91
CA TYR A 281 -17.79 -5.49 13.95
C TYR A 281 -18.75 -6.00 15.03
N THR A 282 -20.08 -6.02 14.83
CA THR A 282 -21.02 -6.22 15.95
C THR A 282 -22.13 -7.26 15.75
N SER A 283 -22.16 -8.02 14.65
CA SER A 283 -23.18 -9.05 14.46
C SER A 283 -22.59 -10.43 14.16
N ALA A 284 -22.85 -11.39 15.05
CA ALA A 284 -22.64 -12.82 14.81
C ALA A 284 -23.73 -13.45 13.91
N ARG A 285 -24.56 -12.63 13.26
CA ARG A 285 -25.67 -13.04 12.41
C ARG A 285 -25.46 -12.40 11.04
N ASP A 286 -24.94 -13.19 10.10
CA ASP A 286 -25.74 -13.90 9.08
C ASP A 286 -24.97 -15.17 8.63
#